data_AF-A0A523NFC2-F1
#
_entry.id   AF-A0A523NFC2-F1
#
_cell.length_a   1.000
_cell.length_b   1.000
_cell.length_c   1.000
_cell.angle_alpha   90.00
_cell.angle_beta   90.00
_cell.angle_gamma   90.00
#
_symmetry.space_group_name_H-M   'P 1'
#
loop_
_entity.id
_entity.type
_entity.pdbx_description
1 polymer ?
#
loop_
_entity_poly.entity_id
_entity_poly.type
_entity_poly.pdbx_seq_one_letter_code
_entity_poly.pdbx_strand_id
1 'polypeptide(L)'
;MRHVTGDLVLQEGLPLKEVERRIGVAVASAGLRHRVVAFYLRDVHERGLHQLAGHRSVVNYAVSRFGISRREARELFKAGMALAELPDIDEAFREGRLCWSKVRELVKVAVAQHDAAWLQHAQSVRIDELALEIRLARKGDPPRSRDDRKGLPEIRLWLKASMPPDVYAKWERACAKVAIESGGSAESWQCLEVAADLILAQQPEDGPTIAPEHCCVVVNADDNTVETDDGDVPLAQETVEMLACNCGIVDASTPDRDKDRSVPRALRRKVYARDGHRCRCCGS
;
A
#
# COMPACT_ATOMS: atom_id res chain seq x y z
N MET A 1 29.44 -11.16 -22.88
CA MET A 1 28.25 -12.02 -22.83
C MET A 1 28.58 -13.51 -23.08
N ARG A 2 29.74 -14.01 -22.62
CA ARG A 2 30.03 -15.45 -22.59
C ARG A 2 29.82 -15.96 -21.15
N HIS A 3 29.05 -17.04 -21.01
CA HIS A 3 28.87 -17.89 -19.82
C HIS A 3 28.00 -17.39 -18.64
N VAL A 4 26.70 -17.13 -18.85
CA VAL A 4 25.71 -17.27 -17.75
C VAL A 4 25.05 -18.66 -17.78
N THR A 5 24.90 -19.26 -18.96
CA THR A 5 24.30 -20.60 -19.14
C THR A 5 25.18 -21.75 -18.66
N GLY A 6 26.49 -21.54 -18.46
CA GLY A 6 27.40 -22.58 -17.94
C GLY A 6 27.27 -22.81 -16.42
N ASP A 7 26.75 -21.82 -15.68
CA ASP A 7 26.66 -21.83 -14.21
C ASP A 7 25.35 -22.44 -13.66
N LEU A 8 24.47 -22.94 -14.54
CA LEU A 8 23.13 -23.45 -14.19
C LEU A 8 23.00 -24.98 -14.25
N VAL A 9 24.13 -25.71 -14.22
CA VAL A 9 24.07 -27.17 -14.04
C VAL A 9 23.57 -27.45 -12.62
N LEU A 10 22.39 -28.07 -12.52
CA LEU A 10 21.80 -28.47 -11.24
C LEU A 10 22.62 -29.60 -10.63
N GLN A 11 23.13 -29.39 -9.42
CA GLN A 11 23.97 -30.35 -8.70
C GLN A 11 23.51 -30.43 -7.25
N GLU A 12 23.32 -31.65 -6.75
CA GLU A 12 22.96 -31.93 -5.36
C GLU A 12 24.21 -32.04 -4.47
N GLY A 13 24.03 -31.87 -3.15
CA GLY A 13 25.11 -32.07 -2.17
C GLY A 13 26.17 -30.95 -2.10
N LEU A 14 25.84 -29.74 -2.56
CA LEU A 14 26.74 -28.59 -2.52
C LEU A 14 26.87 -28.00 -1.10
N PRO A 15 28.04 -27.45 -0.73
CA PRO A 15 28.19 -26.69 0.51
C PRO A 15 27.26 -25.47 0.56
N LEU A 16 26.78 -25.08 1.76
CA LEU A 16 25.84 -23.97 1.97
C LEU A 16 26.20 -22.70 1.19
N LYS A 17 27.45 -22.24 1.28
CA LYS A 17 27.91 -21.02 0.58
C LYS A 17 27.74 -21.10 -0.94
N GLU A 18 27.94 -22.28 -1.53
CA GLU A 18 27.80 -22.48 -2.97
C GLU A 18 26.31 -22.59 -3.37
N VAL A 19 25.48 -23.21 -2.52
CA VAL A 19 24.02 -23.19 -2.68
C VAL A 19 23.49 -21.76 -2.66
N GLU A 20 23.89 -20.96 -1.66
CA GLU A 20 23.51 -19.54 -1.53
C GLU A 20 23.97 -18.72 -2.73
N ARG A 21 25.23 -18.91 -3.19
CA ARG A 21 25.74 -18.25 -4.40
C ARG A 21 24.89 -18.59 -5.63
N ARG A 22 24.61 -19.88 -5.87
CA ARG A 22 23.83 -20.32 -7.04
C ARG A 22 22.38 -19.83 -6.99
N ILE A 23 21.75 -19.84 -5.81
CA ILE A 23 20.42 -19.24 -5.61
C ILE A 23 20.48 -17.74 -5.93
N GLY A 24 21.47 -17.02 -5.42
CA GLY A 24 21.66 -15.59 -5.69
C GLY A 24 21.77 -15.28 -7.20
N VAL A 25 22.60 -16.02 -7.92
CA VAL A 25 22.75 -15.90 -9.39
C VAL A 25 21.43 -16.20 -10.10
N ALA A 26 20.73 -17.27 -9.71
CA ALA A 26 19.44 -17.64 -10.31
C ALA A 26 18.37 -16.55 -10.09
N VAL A 27 18.25 -16.04 -8.86
CA VAL A 27 17.30 -14.97 -8.52
C VAL A 27 17.61 -13.68 -9.29
N ALA A 28 18.88 -13.29 -9.39
CA ALA A 28 19.29 -12.13 -10.19
C ALA A 28 18.96 -12.32 -11.69
N SER A 29 19.20 -13.52 -12.23
CA SER A 29 18.93 -13.85 -13.64
C SER A 29 17.44 -13.87 -14.00
N ALA A 30 16.56 -14.21 -13.04
CA ALA A 30 15.12 -14.18 -13.24
C ALA A 30 14.58 -12.75 -13.47
N GLY A 31 15.23 -11.74 -12.88
CA GLY A 31 14.93 -10.33 -13.10
C GLY A 31 15.21 -9.88 -14.54
N LEU A 32 16.34 -10.31 -15.10
CA LEU A 32 16.77 -9.95 -16.46
C LEU A 32 15.74 -10.34 -17.53
N ARG A 33 15.10 -11.51 -17.40
CA ARG A 33 14.04 -11.94 -18.30
C ARG A 33 12.88 -10.94 -18.34
N HIS A 34 12.40 -10.54 -17.17
CA HIS A 34 11.29 -9.59 -17.06
C HIS A 34 11.68 -8.21 -17.60
N ARG A 35 12.92 -7.75 -17.33
CA ARG A 35 13.44 -6.49 -17.89
C ARG A 35 13.41 -6.48 -19.42
N VAL A 36 13.93 -7.55 -20.04
CA VAL A 36 13.96 -7.70 -21.51
C VAL A 36 12.55 -7.68 -22.09
N VAL A 37 11.62 -8.43 -21.51
CA VAL A 37 10.23 -8.45 -21.98
C VAL A 37 9.58 -7.08 -21.81
N ALA A 38 9.74 -6.44 -20.65
CA ALA A 38 9.21 -5.11 -20.37
C ALA A 38 9.69 -4.08 -21.40
N PHE A 39 11.00 -4.06 -21.69
CA PHE A 39 11.59 -3.18 -22.70
C PHE A 39 10.98 -3.40 -24.10
N TYR A 40 10.89 -4.64 -24.57
CA TYR A 40 10.34 -4.91 -25.90
C TYR A 40 8.83 -4.71 -25.98
N LEU A 41 8.07 -4.91 -24.90
CA LEU A 41 6.65 -4.56 -24.88
C LEU A 41 6.43 -3.05 -25.02
N ARG A 42 7.32 -2.22 -24.44
CA ARG A 42 7.34 -0.78 -24.72
C ARG A 42 7.71 -0.51 -26.18
N ASP A 43 8.77 -1.12 -26.72
CA ASP A 43 9.16 -0.91 -28.14
C ASP A 43 8.03 -1.27 -29.12
N VAL A 44 7.31 -2.37 -28.85
CA VAL A 44 6.12 -2.79 -29.60
C VAL A 44 4.96 -1.80 -29.49
N HIS A 45 4.86 -1.07 -28.38
CA HIS A 45 3.90 0.01 -28.20
C HIS A 45 4.28 1.23 -29.04
N GLU A 46 5.48 1.76 -28.80
CA GLU A 46 5.99 3.00 -29.42
C GLU A 46 6.00 2.92 -30.94
N ARG A 47 6.35 1.75 -31.49
CA ARG A 47 6.43 1.51 -32.93
C ARG A 47 5.14 0.94 -33.53
N GLY A 48 4.08 0.78 -32.74
CA GLY A 48 2.81 0.22 -33.21
C GLY A 48 2.87 -1.23 -33.73
N LEU A 49 3.93 -2.00 -33.40
CA LEU A 49 4.18 -3.33 -33.97
C LEU A 49 3.07 -4.35 -33.64
N HIS A 50 2.36 -4.17 -32.53
CA HIS A 50 1.22 -4.99 -32.19
C HIS A 50 0.09 -4.90 -33.22
N GLN A 51 -0.10 -3.74 -33.84
CA GLN A 51 -1.11 -3.52 -34.90
C GLN A 51 -0.68 -4.18 -36.20
N LEU A 52 0.60 -4.05 -36.58
CA LEU A 52 1.19 -4.75 -37.73
C LEU A 52 1.07 -6.27 -37.58
N ALA A 53 1.16 -6.78 -36.36
CA ALA A 53 0.96 -8.18 -36.04
C ALA A 53 -0.52 -8.61 -35.95
N GLY A 54 -1.48 -7.70 -36.18
CA GLY A 54 -2.92 -7.98 -36.19
C GLY A 54 -3.60 -8.01 -34.81
N HIS A 55 -2.99 -7.41 -33.78
CA HIS A 55 -3.51 -7.41 -32.42
C HIS A 55 -4.02 -6.03 -31.98
N ARG A 56 -5.15 -6.02 -31.27
CA ARG A 56 -5.80 -4.78 -30.79
C ARG A 56 -5.06 -4.02 -29.69
N SER A 57 -4.07 -4.65 -29.04
CA SER A 57 -3.25 -4.01 -28.01
C SER A 57 -1.97 -4.80 -27.75
N VAL A 58 -0.96 -4.15 -27.16
CA VAL A 58 0.30 -4.76 -26.75
C VAL A 58 0.09 -5.95 -25.79
N VAL A 59 -0.86 -5.82 -24.86
CA VAL A 59 -1.22 -6.91 -23.93
C VAL A 59 -1.83 -8.10 -24.69
N ASN A 60 -2.71 -7.85 -25.67
CA ASN A 60 -3.27 -8.93 -26.48
C ASN A 60 -2.19 -9.62 -27.34
N TYR A 61 -1.29 -8.83 -27.94
CA TYR A 61 -0.12 -9.31 -28.65
C TYR A 61 0.74 -10.24 -27.78
N ALA A 62 1.09 -9.79 -26.56
CA ALA A 62 1.92 -10.56 -25.65
C ALA A 62 1.28 -11.90 -25.23
N VAL A 63 -0.02 -11.88 -24.90
CA VAL A 63 -0.79 -13.08 -24.53
C VAL A 63 -0.85 -14.06 -25.70
N SER A 64 -1.24 -13.57 -26.88
CA SER A 64 -1.47 -14.42 -28.05
C SER A 64 -0.19 -14.96 -28.69
N ARG A 65 0.92 -14.21 -28.66
CA ARG A 65 2.18 -14.64 -29.31
C ARG A 65 3.15 -15.36 -28.39
N PHE A 66 3.15 -15.05 -27.10
CA PHE A 66 4.15 -15.58 -26.17
C PHE A 66 3.55 -16.37 -25.01
N GLY A 67 2.22 -16.52 -24.94
CA GLY A 67 1.55 -17.27 -23.88
C GLY A 67 1.69 -16.65 -22.49
N ILE A 68 2.12 -15.38 -22.40
CA ILE A 68 2.25 -14.67 -21.13
C ILE A 68 0.86 -14.44 -20.56
N SER A 69 0.67 -14.65 -19.25
CA SER A 69 -0.62 -14.38 -18.62
C SER A 69 -1.03 -12.91 -18.83
N ARG A 70 -2.33 -12.65 -19.01
CA ARG A 70 -2.82 -11.27 -19.22
C ARG A 70 -2.43 -10.32 -18.09
N ARG A 71 -2.36 -10.82 -16.85
CA ARG A 71 -1.93 -10.05 -15.67
C ARG A 71 -0.45 -9.68 -15.79
N GLU A 72 0.41 -10.66 -15.98
CA GLU A 72 1.86 -10.46 -16.12
C GLU A 72 2.19 -9.56 -17.32
N ALA A 73 1.52 -9.74 -18.45
CA ALA A 73 1.69 -8.88 -19.63
C ALA A 73 1.37 -7.40 -19.33
N ARG A 74 0.35 -7.12 -18.51
CA ARG A 74 0.05 -5.74 -18.06
C ARG A 74 1.11 -5.20 -17.11
N GLU A 75 1.56 -6.01 -16.16
CA GLU A 75 2.60 -5.62 -15.20
C GLU A 75 3.91 -5.30 -15.94
N LEU A 76 4.35 -6.18 -16.85
CA LEU A 76 5.56 -5.98 -17.67
C LEU A 76 5.44 -4.79 -18.61
N PHE A 77 4.28 -4.61 -19.27
CA PHE A 77 4.07 -3.46 -20.13
C PHE A 77 4.14 -2.14 -19.33
N LYS A 78 3.46 -2.05 -18.19
CA LYS A 78 3.54 -0.87 -17.31
C LYS A 78 4.96 -0.62 -16.81
N ALA A 79 5.67 -1.67 -16.41
CA ALA A 79 7.07 -1.55 -15.99
C ALA A 79 7.96 -1.05 -17.13
N GLY A 80 7.78 -1.54 -18.36
CA GLY A 80 8.54 -1.09 -19.53
C GLY A 80 8.38 0.40 -19.80
N MET A 81 7.14 0.90 -19.72
CA MET A 81 6.85 2.34 -19.85
C MET A 81 7.52 3.15 -18.73
N ALA A 82 7.39 2.71 -17.48
CA ALA A 82 7.93 3.44 -16.33
C ALA A 82 9.47 3.45 -16.27
N LEU A 83 10.10 2.30 -16.54
CA LEU A 83 11.56 2.15 -16.54
C LEU A 83 12.26 3.00 -17.61
N ALA A 84 11.54 3.47 -18.64
CA ALA A 84 12.08 4.45 -19.59
C ALA A 84 12.45 5.78 -18.89
N GLU A 85 11.70 6.14 -17.86
CA GLU A 85 11.79 7.42 -17.14
C GLU A 85 12.46 7.27 -15.76
N LEU A 86 12.96 6.06 -15.44
CA LEU A 86 13.56 5.71 -14.15
C LEU A 86 14.93 5.04 -14.37
N PRO A 87 15.94 5.79 -14.88
CA PRO A 87 17.24 5.25 -15.24
C PRO A 87 17.98 4.58 -14.08
N ASP A 88 17.88 5.08 -12.85
CA ASP A 88 18.59 4.51 -11.70
C ASP A 88 17.99 3.16 -11.30
N ILE A 89 16.66 3.07 -11.23
CA ILE A 89 15.95 1.81 -10.98
C ILE A 89 16.17 0.81 -12.12
N ASP A 90 16.13 1.24 -13.39
CA ASP A 90 16.37 0.36 -14.53
C ASP A 90 17.80 -0.20 -14.53
N GLU A 91 18.79 0.62 -14.18
CA GLU A 91 20.18 0.20 -14.08
C GLU A 91 20.37 -0.78 -12.91
N ALA A 92 19.78 -0.50 -11.75
CA ALA A 92 19.79 -1.43 -10.63
C ALA A 92 19.10 -2.76 -10.93
N PHE A 93 18.05 -2.73 -11.76
CA PHE A 93 17.39 -3.94 -12.23
C PHE A 93 18.26 -4.71 -13.21
N ARG A 94 18.95 -4.02 -14.13
CA ARG A 94 19.92 -4.59 -15.08
C ARG A 94 21.08 -5.29 -14.37
N GLU A 95 21.55 -4.73 -13.26
CA GLU A 95 22.66 -5.26 -12.47
C GLU A 95 22.23 -6.37 -11.48
N GLY A 96 20.92 -6.64 -11.38
CA GLY A 96 20.39 -7.63 -10.43
C GLY A 96 20.38 -7.16 -8.97
N ARG A 97 20.64 -5.87 -8.72
CA ARG A 97 20.53 -5.25 -7.37
C ARG A 97 19.08 -5.11 -6.93
N LEU A 98 18.13 -5.06 -7.87
CA LEU A 98 16.70 -5.14 -7.61
C LEU A 98 16.08 -6.38 -8.26
N CYS A 99 15.22 -7.07 -7.51
CA CYS A 99 14.42 -8.17 -8.05
C CYS A 99 13.12 -7.64 -8.71
N TRP A 100 12.50 -8.47 -9.55
CA TRP A 100 11.26 -8.10 -10.27
C TRP A 100 10.14 -7.63 -9.33
N SER A 101 9.98 -8.28 -8.16
CA SER A 101 8.95 -7.88 -7.19
C SER A 101 9.14 -6.44 -6.71
N LYS A 102 10.37 -6.01 -6.40
CA LYS A 102 10.65 -4.62 -6.00
C LYS A 102 10.38 -3.66 -7.15
N VAL A 103 10.87 -3.97 -8.35
CA VAL A 103 10.64 -3.13 -9.54
C VAL A 103 9.16 -2.94 -9.82
N ARG A 104 8.37 -4.02 -9.80
CA ARG A 104 6.92 -3.98 -10.05
C ARG A 104 6.17 -3.08 -9.06
N GLU A 105 6.61 -3.02 -7.80
CA GLU A 105 6.03 -2.11 -6.82
C GLU A 105 6.49 -0.67 -7.08
N LEU A 106 7.78 -0.44 -7.27
CA LEU A 106 8.37 0.89 -7.47
C LEU A 106 7.75 1.65 -8.64
N VAL A 107 7.53 0.98 -9.77
CA VAL A 107 6.95 1.60 -10.98
C VAL A 107 5.52 2.12 -10.79
N LYS A 108 4.86 1.82 -9.67
CA LYS A 108 3.53 2.36 -9.33
C LYS A 108 3.62 3.79 -8.81
N VAL A 109 4.70 4.15 -8.12
CA VAL A 109 4.82 5.41 -7.38
C VAL A 109 6.00 6.27 -7.82
N ALA A 110 7.11 5.66 -8.23
CA ALA A 110 8.33 6.36 -8.58
C ALA A 110 8.15 7.22 -9.85
N VAL A 111 8.81 8.37 -9.83
CA VAL A 111 8.93 9.32 -10.95
C VAL A 111 10.39 9.79 -11.00
N ALA A 112 10.82 10.35 -12.13
CA ALA A 112 12.20 10.78 -12.36
C ALA A 112 12.78 11.64 -11.21
N GLN A 113 11.96 12.54 -10.62
CA GLN A 113 12.36 13.39 -9.49
C GLN A 113 12.85 12.60 -8.26
N HIS A 114 12.28 11.42 -8.01
CA HIS A 114 12.53 10.62 -6.81
C HIS A 114 13.11 9.23 -7.14
N ASP A 115 13.62 9.02 -8.36
CA ASP A 115 14.15 7.75 -8.85
C ASP A 115 15.27 7.22 -7.94
N ALA A 116 16.33 8.02 -7.76
CA ALA A 116 17.45 7.70 -6.87
C ALA A 116 17.03 7.44 -5.41
N ALA A 117 16.09 8.24 -4.89
CA ALA A 117 15.63 8.11 -3.50
C ALA A 117 14.88 6.81 -3.29
N TRP A 118 13.95 6.48 -4.19
CA TRP A 118 13.21 5.22 -4.17
C TRP A 118 14.12 4.02 -4.38
N LEU A 119 15.15 4.13 -5.22
CA LEU A 119 16.17 3.09 -5.39
C LEU A 119 16.93 2.82 -4.09
N GLN A 120 17.47 3.86 -3.46
CA GLN A 120 18.22 3.73 -2.21
C GLN A 120 17.37 3.09 -1.12
N HIS A 121 16.14 3.58 -0.98
CA HIS A 121 15.20 3.04 -0.01
C HIS A 121 14.90 1.56 -0.28
N ALA A 122 14.55 1.22 -1.53
CA ALA A 122 14.25 -0.15 -1.92
C ALA A 122 15.41 -1.12 -1.72
N GLN A 123 16.67 -0.68 -1.69
CA GLN A 123 17.80 -1.55 -1.36
C GLN A 123 17.93 -1.82 0.15
N SER A 124 17.47 -0.90 0.98
CA SER A 124 17.57 -0.99 2.45
C SER A 124 16.44 -1.78 3.12
N VAL A 125 15.27 -1.92 2.47
CA VAL A 125 14.08 -2.56 3.06
C VAL A 125 13.74 -3.90 2.41
N ARG A 126 12.96 -4.71 3.12
CA ARG A 126 12.40 -5.94 2.56
C ARG A 126 11.24 -5.64 1.60
N ILE A 127 10.82 -6.63 0.81
CA ILE A 127 9.77 -6.45 -0.21
C ILE A 127 8.37 -6.22 0.38
N ASP A 128 8.06 -6.88 1.49
CA ASP A 128 6.83 -6.72 2.27
C ASP A 128 6.70 -5.31 2.82
N GLU A 129 7.77 -4.80 3.44
CA GLU A 129 7.86 -3.42 3.93
C GLU A 129 7.73 -2.41 2.79
N LEU A 130 8.48 -2.61 1.69
CA LEU A 130 8.42 -1.74 0.51
C LEU A 130 7.00 -1.70 -0.08
N ALA A 131 6.35 -2.87 -0.20
CA ALA A 131 5.00 -2.95 -0.74
C ALA A 131 3.97 -2.26 0.16
N LEU A 132 4.13 -2.35 1.49
CA LEU A 132 3.28 -1.64 2.43
C LEU A 132 3.43 -0.13 2.26
N GLU A 133 4.66 0.39 2.25
CA GLU A 133 4.89 1.83 2.07
C GLU A 133 4.37 2.35 0.73
N ILE A 134 4.58 1.58 -0.36
CA ILE A 134 4.10 1.94 -1.69
C ILE A 134 2.57 1.94 -1.78
N ARG A 135 1.87 1.08 -1.03
CA ARG A 135 0.39 1.12 -0.95
C ARG A 135 -0.13 2.43 -0.36
N LEU A 136 0.66 3.09 0.47
CA LEU A 136 0.30 4.31 1.19
C LEU A 136 0.84 5.58 0.51
N ALA A 137 1.70 5.41 -0.50
CA ALA A 137 2.28 6.49 -1.27
C ALA A 137 1.42 6.80 -2.50
N ARG A 138 1.33 8.08 -2.85
CA ARG A 138 0.79 8.51 -4.15
C ARG A 138 1.91 8.52 -5.17
N LYS A 139 1.54 8.40 -6.45
CA LYS A 139 2.51 8.53 -7.53
C LYS A 139 3.12 9.93 -7.50
N GLY A 140 4.45 9.99 -7.46
CA GLY A 140 5.20 11.23 -7.34
C GLY A 140 5.70 11.51 -5.93
N ASP A 141 5.19 10.85 -4.89
CA ASP A 141 5.67 11.05 -3.53
C ASP A 141 7.11 10.52 -3.37
N PRO A 142 7.97 11.17 -2.56
CA PRO A 142 9.24 10.58 -2.14
C PRO A 142 9.01 9.40 -1.18
N PRO A 143 9.98 8.49 -1.01
CA PRO A 143 9.91 7.50 0.06
C PRO A 143 9.81 8.20 1.41
N ARG A 144 8.96 7.67 2.32
CA ARG A 144 8.76 8.27 3.64
C ARG A 144 10.05 8.19 4.45
N SER A 145 10.36 9.26 5.19
CA SER A 145 11.47 9.24 6.13
C SER A 145 11.18 8.24 7.26
N ARG A 146 12.22 7.64 7.83
CA ARG A 146 12.06 6.68 8.94
C ARG A 146 11.40 7.33 10.17
N ASP A 147 11.58 8.63 10.35
CA ASP A 147 11.03 9.42 11.45
C ASP A 147 9.57 9.87 11.20
N ASP A 148 9.12 9.94 9.94
CA ASP A 148 7.72 10.21 9.54
C ASP A 148 6.84 8.95 9.49
N ARG A 149 7.33 7.82 10.00
CA ARG A 149 6.55 6.56 10.09
C ARG A 149 5.46 6.60 11.16
N LYS A 150 5.33 7.69 11.92
CA LYS A 150 4.30 7.87 12.94
C LYS A 150 2.95 8.18 12.27
N GLY A 151 2.02 7.23 12.35
CA GLY A 151 0.67 7.35 11.80
C GLY A 151 0.06 5.97 11.58
N LEU A 152 -1.26 5.85 11.63
CA LEU A 152 -1.90 4.74 10.93
C LEU A 152 -1.55 4.91 9.44
N PRO A 153 -1.10 3.84 8.75
CA PRO A 153 -1.17 3.79 7.30
C PRO A 153 -2.50 4.39 6.83
N GLU A 154 -2.50 5.31 5.86
CA GLU A 154 -3.75 5.73 5.21
C GLU A 154 -4.25 4.55 4.34
N ILE A 155 -4.75 3.49 4.99
CA ILE A 155 -5.38 2.35 4.35
C ILE A 155 -6.76 2.83 3.90
N ARG A 156 -6.91 3.05 2.60
CA ARG A 156 -8.20 3.34 1.99
C ARG A 156 -8.88 2.03 1.63
N LEU A 157 -9.98 1.71 2.31
CA LEU A 157 -10.88 0.63 1.93
C LEU A 157 -11.90 1.15 0.91
N TRP A 158 -12.17 0.36 -0.13
CA TRP A 158 -13.08 0.75 -1.21
C TRP A 158 -14.50 0.26 -0.92
N LEU A 159 -15.37 1.17 -0.50
CA LEU A 159 -16.80 0.88 -0.42
C LEU A 159 -17.44 1.08 -1.81
N LYS A 160 -17.87 -0.01 -2.46
CA LYS A 160 -18.63 0.03 -3.72
C LYS A 160 -20.09 -0.33 -3.46
N ALA A 161 -21.00 0.58 -3.75
CA ALA A 161 -22.44 0.35 -3.66
C ALA A 161 -23.13 0.66 -4.99
N SER A 162 -24.08 -0.18 -5.38
CA SER A 162 -25.01 0.09 -6.48
C SER A 162 -26.34 0.55 -5.88
N MET A 163 -26.82 1.73 -6.25
CA MET A 163 -28.00 2.36 -5.63
C MET A 163 -29.09 2.66 -6.68
N PRO A 164 -30.39 2.51 -6.33
CA PRO A 164 -31.49 3.06 -7.12
C PRO A 164 -31.38 4.59 -7.28
N PRO A 165 -31.92 5.18 -8.38
CA PRO A 165 -31.73 6.60 -8.68
C PRO A 165 -32.22 7.56 -7.58
N ASP A 166 -33.31 7.23 -6.89
CA ASP A 166 -33.87 8.06 -5.82
C ASP A 166 -33.00 8.04 -4.55
N VAL A 167 -32.37 6.91 -4.24
CA VAL A 167 -31.40 6.79 -3.13
C VAL A 167 -30.13 7.54 -3.47
N TYR A 168 -29.63 7.42 -4.70
CA TYR A 168 -28.46 8.16 -5.16
C TYR A 168 -28.69 9.68 -5.14
N ALA A 169 -29.87 10.15 -5.56
CA ALA A 169 -30.21 11.58 -5.47
C ALA A 169 -30.26 12.11 -4.03
N LYS A 170 -30.68 11.29 -3.05
CA LYS A 170 -30.62 11.63 -1.62
C LYS A 170 -29.17 11.70 -1.14
N TRP A 171 -28.33 10.76 -1.56
CA TRP A 171 -26.90 10.75 -1.26
C TRP A 171 -26.19 12.00 -1.81
N GLU A 172 -26.44 12.39 -3.06
CA GLU A 172 -25.86 13.61 -3.64
C GLU A 172 -26.23 14.87 -2.84
N ARG A 173 -27.49 14.97 -2.40
CA ARG A 173 -27.94 16.07 -1.54
C ARG A 173 -27.28 16.07 -0.17
N ALA A 174 -27.10 14.90 0.44
CA ALA A 174 -26.39 14.76 1.70
C ALA A 174 -24.93 15.20 1.57
N CYS A 175 -24.23 14.75 0.51
CA CYS A 175 -22.86 15.17 0.22
C CYS A 175 -22.75 16.68 -0.01
N ALA A 176 -23.68 17.28 -0.76
CA ALA A 176 -23.70 18.71 -1.01
C ALA A 176 -23.85 19.51 0.30
N LYS A 177 -24.68 19.04 1.24
CA LYS A 177 -24.82 19.65 2.56
C LYS A 177 -23.50 19.57 3.34
N VAL A 178 -22.89 18.38 3.43
CA VAL A 178 -21.61 18.19 4.13
C VAL A 178 -20.51 19.07 3.54
N ALA A 179 -20.44 19.17 2.22
CA ALA A 179 -19.48 20.01 1.52
C ALA A 179 -19.61 21.50 1.89
N ILE A 180 -20.84 22.03 1.95
CA ILE A 180 -21.11 23.42 2.37
C ILE A 180 -20.67 23.64 3.83
N GLU A 181 -21.06 22.74 4.73
CA GLU A 181 -20.74 22.84 6.17
C GLU A 181 -19.24 22.68 6.44
N SER A 182 -18.52 21.97 5.57
CA SER A 182 -17.07 21.75 5.65
C SER A 182 -16.25 22.84 4.93
N GLY A 183 -16.89 23.89 4.40
CA GLY A 183 -16.21 25.03 3.79
C GLY A 183 -15.85 24.86 2.31
N GLY A 184 -16.49 23.95 1.58
CA GLY A 184 -16.42 23.91 0.11
C GLY A 184 -16.69 22.54 -0.50
N SER A 185 -15.77 21.60 -0.33
CA SER A 185 -15.79 20.28 -0.98
C SER A 185 -15.67 19.17 0.06
N ALA A 186 -16.42 18.09 -0.15
CA ALA A 186 -16.33 16.88 0.65
C ALA A 186 -16.14 15.66 -0.26
N GLU A 187 -15.15 14.84 0.04
CA GLU A 187 -14.98 13.52 -0.57
C GLU A 187 -16.06 12.57 -0.06
N SER A 188 -16.44 11.56 -0.86
CA SER A 188 -17.50 10.61 -0.49
C SER A 188 -17.29 9.93 0.86
N TRP A 189 -16.04 9.68 1.26
CA TRP A 189 -15.73 9.07 2.56
C TRP A 189 -16.02 10.03 3.74
N GLN A 190 -15.85 11.34 3.57
CA GLN A 190 -16.18 12.34 4.61
C GLN A 190 -17.70 12.41 4.80
N CYS A 191 -18.45 12.32 3.71
CA CYS A 191 -19.90 12.23 3.77
C CYS A 191 -20.36 10.92 4.44
N LEU A 192 -19.63 9.82 4.22
CA LEU A 192 -19.90 8.53 4.87
C LEU A 192 -19.56 8.58 6.37
N GLU A 193 -18.47 9.24 6.75
CA GLU A 193 -18.07 9.46 8.15
C GLU A 193 -19.17 10.20 8.91
N VAL A 194 -19.64 11.34 8.39
CA VAL A 194 -20.75 12.10 9.00
C VAL A 194 -22.03 11.27 9.08
N ALA A 195 -22.35 10.50 8.03
CA ALA A 195 -23.53 9.63 8.05
C ALA A 195 -23.42 8.51 9.10
N ALA A 196 -22.23 7.88 9.22
CA ALA A 196 -21.96 6.86 10.22
C ALA A 196 -22.04 7.43 11.63
N ASP A 197 -21.45 8.60 11.88
CA ASP A 197 -21.54 9.29 13.18
C ASP A 197 -22.99 9.59 13.58
N LEU A 198 -23.82 10.04 12.64
CA LEU A 198 -25.24 10.31 12.89
C LEU A 198 -26.02 9.02 13.21
N ILE A 199 -25.68 7.91 12.57
CA ILE A 199 -26.28 6.59 12.84
C ILE A 199 -25.85 6.09 14.22
N LEU A 200 -24.55 6.14 14.52
CA LEU A 200 -23.98 5.67 15.79
C LEU A 200 -24.39 6.53 16.99
N ALA A 201 -24.75 7.79 16.76
CA ALA A 201 -25.33 8.67 17.78
C ALA A 201 -26.75 8.26 18.18
N GLN A 202 -27.42 7.40 17.41
CA GLN A 202 -28.78 6.91 17.68
C GLN A 202 -28.71 5.51 18.28
N GLN A 203 -29.53 5.26 19.31
CA GLN A 203 -29.70 3.92 19.87
C GLN A 203 -30.84 3.20 19.13
N PRO A 204 -30.71 1.91 18.82
CA PRO A 204 -31.82 1.13 18.29
C PRO A 204 -32.98 1.10 19.31
N GLU A 205 -34.22 1.28 18.83
CA GLU A 205 -35.41 1.28 19.70
C GLU A 205 -35.64 -0.09 20.36
N ASP A 206 -35.36 -1.17 19.63
CA ASP A 206 -35.37 -2.55 20.12
C ASP A 206 -34.09 -3.26 19.68
N GLY A 207 -33.16 -3.47 20.61
CA GLY A 207 -31.91 -4.15 20.33
C GLY A 207 -30.87 -3.96 21.45
N PRO A 208 -29.76 -4.71 21.42
CA PRO A 208 -28.65 -4.46 22.34
C PRO A 208 -28.14 -3.03 22.12
N THR A 209 -27.88 -2.31 23.22
CA THR A 209 -27.21 -1.01 23.18
C THR A 209 -25.90 -1.15 22.40
N ILE A 210 -25.82 -0.47 21.25
CA ILE A 210 -24.56 -0.34 20.54
C ILE A 210 -23.81 0.76 21.29
N ALA A 211 -22.81 0.37 22.08
CA ALA A 211 -22.01 1.32 22.85
C ALA A 211 -21.38 2.35 21.89
N PRO A 212 -21.63 3.66 22.05
CA PRO A 212 -21.16 4.67 21.09
C PRO A 212 -19.66 4.99 21.19
N GLU A 213 -18.86 4.26 21.96
CA GLU A 213 -17.50 4.69 22.31
C GLU A 213 -16.35 3.80 21.84
N HIS A 214 -16.59 2.75 21.06
CA HIS A 214 -15.49 1.87 20.66
C HIS A 214 -15.59 1.52 19.18
N CYS A 215 -14.94 2.31 18.34
CA CYS A 215 -14.30 1.71 17.17
C CYS A 215 -13.11 0.91 17.73
N CYS A 216 -13.38 -0.30 18.19
CA CYS A 216 -12.35 -1.18 18.75
C CYS A 216 -11.55 -1.70 17.57
N VAL A 217 -10.44 -1.03 17.26
CA VAL A 217 -9.43 -1.60 16.37
C VAL A 217 -8.74 -2.68 17.18
N VAL A 218 -9.11 -3.95 16.96
CA VAL A 218 -8.41 -5.09 17.55
C VAL A 218 -7.08 -5.20 16.83
N VAL A 219 -6.03 -4.72 17.48
CA VAL A 219 -4.66 -4.93 17.04
C VAL A 219 -4.17 -6.22 17.67
N ASN A 220 -3.85 -7.23 16.86
CA ASN A 220 -3.13 -8.39 17.35
C ASN A 220 -1.67 -7.98 17.60
N ALA A 221 -1.29 -7.89 18.88
CA ALA A 221 0.03 -7.40 19.30
C ALA A 221 1.17 -8.37 18.94
N ASP A 222 0.88 -9.66 18.73
CA ASP A 222 1.89 -10.66 18.38
C ASP A 222 2.29 -10.56 16.89
N ASP A 223 1.35 -10.17 16.04
CA ASP A 223 1.51 -10.15 14.58
C ASP A 223 1.51 -8.72 13.98
N ASN A 224 1.32 -7.69 14.82
CA ASN A 224 1.09 -6.30 14.44
C ASN A 224 0.01 -6.14 13.36
N THR A 225 -1.07 -6.91 13.40
CA THR A 225 -2.15 -6.83 12.41
C THR A 225 -3.41 -6.21 13.01
N VAL A 226 -4.21 -5.57 12.15
CA VAL A 226 -5.59 -5.17 12.46
C VAL A 226 -6.53 -6.12 11.74
N GLU A 227 -7.43 -6.74 12.50
CA GLU A 227 -8.48 -7.58 11.93
C GLU A 227 -9.53 -6.70 11.24
N THR A 228 -9.81 -6.99 9.98
CA THR A 228 -10.88 -6.36 9.20
C THR A 228 -11.72 -7.43 8.51
N ASP A 229 -12.95 -7.08 8.10
CA ASP A 229 -13.82 -8.01 7.37
C ASP A 229 -13.21 -8.51 6.03
N ASP A 230 -12.22 -7.78 5.50
CA ASP A 230 -11.46 -8.14 4.29
C ASP A 230 -10.15 -8.90 4.60
N GLY A 231 -9.93 -9.27 5.87
CA GLY A 231 -8.75 -9.98 6.38
C GLY A 231 -7.78 -9.09 7.16
N ASP A 232 -6.71 -9.71 7.66
CA ASP A 232 -5.72 -9.05 8.52
C ASP A 232 -4.86 -8.05 7.75
N VAL A 233 -4.78 -6.82 8.27
CA VAL A 233 -3.95 -5.75 7.70
C VAL A 233 -2.74 -5.49 8.59
N PRO A 234 -1.50 -5.69 8.10
CA PRO A 234 -0.30 -5.46 8.90
C PRO A 234 -0.06 -3.96 9.15
N LEU A 235 0.34 -3.64 10.37
CA LEU A 235 0.74 -2.33 10.89
C LEU A 235 2.24 -2.32 11.22
N ALA A 236 2.82 -1.12 11.22
CA ALA A 236 4.18 -0.92 11.72
C ALA A 236 4.20 -0.94 13.26
N GLN A 237 5.31 -1.42 13.85
CA GLN A 237 5.50 -1.48 15.31
C GLN A 237 5.28 -0.13 15.99
N GLU A 238 5.77 0.94 15.36
CA GLU A 238 5.64 2.31 15.86
C GLU A 238 4.18 2.80 15.87
N THR A 239 3.35 2.28 14.97
CA THR A 239 1.89 2.53 14.94
C THR A 239 1.19 1.79 16.08
N VAL A 240 1.60 0.55 16.37
CA VAL A 240 1.07 -0.25 17.48
C VAL A 240 1.39 0.40 18.83
N GLU A 241 2.64 0.87 19.02
CA GLU A 241 3.06 1.60 20.22
C GLU A 241 2.30 2.92 20.43
N MET A 242 1.91 3.60 19.34
CA MET A 242 1.07 4.80 19.42
C MET A 242 -0.37 4.48 19.81
N LEU A 243 -0.95 3.42 19.24
CA LEU A 243 -2.31 2.96 19.57
C LEU A 243 -2.39 2.52 21.02
N ALA A 244 -1.36 1.81 21.51
CA ALA A 244 -1.19 1.41 22.91
C ALA A 244 -1.15 2.57 23.90
N CYS A 245 -0.66 3.73 23.46
CA CYS A 245 -0.55 4.93 24.28
C CYS A 245 -1.88 5.70 24.41
N ASN A 246 -2.76 5.60 23.41
CA ASN A 246 -4.03 6.35 23.36
C ASN A 246 -5.27 5.50 23.66
N CYS A 247 -5.20 4.18 23.49
CA CYS A 247 -6.28 3.24 23.69
C CYS A 247 -5.78 2.12 24.61
N GLY A 248 -6.60 1.65 25.56
CA GLY A 248 -6.25 0.48 26.36
C GLY A 248 -6.03 -0.72 25.42
N ILE A 249 -4.82 -1.31 25.44
CA ILE A 249 -4.60 -2.59 24.77
C ILE A 249 -5.40 -3.63 25.55
N VAL A 250 -6.35 -4.27 24.87
CA VAL A 250 -7.04 -5.44 25.39
C VAL A 250 -6.38 -6.65 24.76
N ASP A 251 -5.68 -7.44 25.59
CA ASP A 251 -5.19 -8.75 25.17
C ASP A 251 -6.43 -9.64 24.87
N ALA A 252 -6.46 -10.25 23.68
CA ALA A 252 -7.57 -11.10 23.23
C ALA A 252 -7.87 -12.26 24.21
N SER A 253 -6.91 -12.62 25.05
CA SER A 253 -7.02 -13.71 26.03
C SER A 253 -7.71 -13.32 27.34
N THR A 254 -7.72 -12.04 27.74
CA THR A 254 -8.39 -11.56 28.98
C THR A 254 -8.89 -10.11 28.86
N PRO A 255 -10.19 -9.88 28.59
CA PRO A 255 -10.72 -8.54 28.47
C PRO A 255 -10.89 -7.86 29.84
N ASP A 256 -9.87 -7.14 30.29
CA ASP A 256 -9.94 -6.27 31.46
C ASP A 256 -10.59 -4.92 31.08
N ARG A 257 -11.89 -4.83 31.29
CA ARG A 257 -12.73 -3.66 30.93
C ARG A 257 -12.49 -2.44 31.83
N ASP A 258 -11.72 -2.56 32.91
CA ASP A 258 -11.63 -1.52 33.95
C ASP A 258 -10.44 -0.56 33.78
N LYS A 259 -9.58 -0.79 32.75
CA LYS A 259 -8.48 0.12 32.39
C LYS A 259 -8.89 1.25 31.43
N ASP A 260 -10.13 1.25 30.97
CA ASP A 260 -10.70 2.26 30.08
C ASP A 260 -11.10 3.54 30.83
N ARG A 261 -10.12 4.23 31.42
CA ARG A 261 -10.34 5.62 31.85
C ARG A 261 -10.02 6.58 30.71
N SER A 262 -11.03 6.81 29.89
CA SER A 262 -11.09 7.94 28.95
C SER A 262 -10.81 9.25 29.68
N VAL A 263 -9.84 10.02 29.16
CA VAL A 263 -9.55 11.37 29.66
C VAL A 263 -10.76 12.26 29.33
N PRO A 264 -11.47 12.81 30.33
CA PRO A 264 -12.68 13.59 30.08
C PRO A 264 -12.41 14.73 29.08
N ARG A 265 -13.35 14.99 28.16
CA ARG A 265 -13.20 16.04 27.13
C ARG A 265 -12.75 17.40 27.70
N ALA A 266 -13.20 17.74 28.91
CA ALA A 266 -12.78 18.94 29.63
C ALA A 266 -11.30 18.92 30.04
N LEU A 267 -10.78 17.76 30.48
CA LEU A 267 -9.39 17.57 30.83
C LEU A 267 -8.50 17.58 29.57
N ARG A 268 -8.94 16.93 28.50
CA ARG A 268 -8.25 16.92 27.19
C ARG A 268 -8.14 18.34 26.61
N ARG A 269 -9.20 19.15 26.68
CA ARG A 269 -9.18 20.58 26.31
C ARG A 269 -8.21 21.40 27.16
N LYS A 270 -8.18 21.19 28.48
CA LYS A 270 -7.25 21.89 29.40
C LYS A 270 -5.79 21.52 29.13
N VAL A 271 -5.50 20.25 28.82
CA VAL A 271 -4.16 19.78 28.48
C VAL A 271 -3.71 20.35 27.13
N TYR A 272 -4.55 20.33 26.09
CA TYR A 272 -4.20 20.95 24.81
C TYR A 272 -4.05 22.48 24.93
N ALA A 273 -4.90 23.17 25.68
CA ALA A 273 -4.74 24.61 25.89
C ALA A 273 -3.45 24.96 26.65
N ARG A 274 -3.08 24.17 27.67
CA ARG A 274 -1.80 24.29 28.40
C ARG A 274 -0.60 24.04 27.49
N ASP A 275 -0.74 23.13 26.54
CA ASP A 275 0.36 22.64 25.70
C ASP A 275 0.38 23.31 24.31
N GLY A 276 -0.36 24.42 24.13
CA GLY A 276 -0.38 25.21 22.89
C GLY A 276 -0.95 24.46 21.69
N HIS A 277 -1.92 23.58 21.95
CA HIS A 277 -2.48 22.62 21.00
C HIS A 277 -1.44 21.70 20.37
N ARG A 278 -0.30 21.50 21.04
CA ARG A 278 0.77 20.59 20.64
C ARG A 278 1.03 19.53 21.69
N CYS A 279 1.13 18.28 21.28
CA CYS A 279 1.48 17.16 22.13
C CYS A 279 2.92 17.28 22.60
N ARG A 280 3.19 17.16 23.91
CA ARG A 280 4.57 17.23 24.43
C ARG A 280 5.46 16.02 24.11
N CYS A 281 4.88 14.89 23.73
CA CYS A 281 5.64 13.70 23.31
C CYS A 281 6.07 13.73 21.84
N CYS A 282 5.26 14.32 20.94
CA CYS A 282 5.55 14.32 19.49
C CYS A 282 5.60 15.72 18.86
N GLY A 283 5.33 16.79 19.62
CA GLY A 283 5.44 18.18 19.18
C GLY A 283 4.32 18.70 18.27
N SER A 284 3.37 17.85 17.87
CA SER A 284 2.23 18.18 16.98
C SER A 284 0.97 18.60 17.73
#